data_AF-A0A9W7EK30-F1
#
_entry.id   AF-A0A9W7EK30-F1
#
_cell.length_a   1.000
_cell.length_b   1.000
_cell.length_c   1.000
_cell.angle_alpha   90.00
_cell.angle_beta   90.00
_cell.angle_gamma   90.00
#
_symmetry.space_group_name_H-M   'P 1'
#
loop_
_entity.id
_entity.type
_entity.pdbx_description
1 polymer ?
#
loop_
_entity_poly.entity_id
_entity_poly.type
_entity_poly.pdbx_seq_one_letter_code
_entity_poly.pdbx_strand_id
1 'polypeptide(L)'
;MSEKQEATPEFLAKWNLTSTCGASMDPHLLLPLLEFASQTLVPLKAFNEVSVGKARLRVLENSNMVDYAIEIYESVKSLDSASVDVKDLNVLKNKRESVMKKMNSLTEGAKPYTTLLGDVETRKKMEESGTWNVPGLKSVGVTADVLETYRQLSKFQYECGDYETSHFMIDEYLSLFVVEKGGEEERKGNEGRKEGGAHCYGLKELGETVHSVLWGKVRN
;
A
#
# COMPACT_ATOMS: atom_id res chain seq x y z
N MET A 1 -41.02 19.81 -9.70
CA MET A 1 -40.48 19.34 -8.41
C MET A 1 -40.18 17.88 -8.58
N SER A 2 -38.90 17.50 -8.67
CA SER A 2 -38.50 16.09 -8.80
C SER A 2 -38.88 15.38 -7.50
N GLU A 3 -39.75 14.39 -7.59
CA GLU A 3 -40.04 13.46 -6.50
C GLU A 3 -38.70 12.90 -6.00
N LYS A 4 -38.39 13.13 -4.71
CA LYS A 4 -37.33 12.38 -4.04
C LYS A 4 -37.85 10.95 -3.95
N GLN A 5 -37.46 10.10 -4.88
CA GLN A 5 -37.63 8.66 -4.73
C GLN A 5 -36.93 8.26 -3.42
N GLU A 6 -37.69 7.81 -2.44
CA GLU A 6 -37.11 7.14 -1.28
C GLU A 6 -36.33 5.91 -1.77
N ALA A 7 -35.09 5.77 -1.31
CA ALA A 7 -34.21 4.69 -1.74
C ALA A 7 -34.73 3.36 -1.19
N THR A 8 -35.50 2.63 -2.00
CA THR A 8 -35.93 1.28 -1.66
C THR A 8 -34.74 0.31 -1.77
N PRO A 9 -34.71 -0.80 -1.01
CA PRO A 9 -33.63 -1.79 -1.09
C PRO A 9 -33.44 -2.35 -2.50
N GLU A 10 -34.54 -2.55 -3.23
CA GLU A 10 -34.54 -3.01 -4.62
C GLU A 10 -33.91 -1.98 -5.58
N PHE A 11 -34.15 -0.69 -5.34
CA PHE A 11 -33.51 0.38 -6.11
C PHE A 11 -32.01 0.40 -5.88
N LEU A 12 -31.55 0.28 -4.63
CA LEU A 12 -30.13 0.23 -4.29
C LEU A 12 -29.43 -1.00 -4.86
N ALA A 13 -30.07 -2.17 -4.82
CA ALA A 13 -29.54 -3.39 -5.39
C ALA A 13 -29.39 -3.30 -6.92
N LYS A 14 -30.34 -2.63 -7.61
CA LYS A 14 -30.32 -2.43 -9.06
C LYS A 14 -29.14 -1.56 -9.54
N TRP A 15 -28.77 -0.55 -8.76
CA TRP A 15 -27.67 0.38 -9.11
C TRP A 15 -26.34 0.02 -8.43
N ASN A 16 -26.26 -1.14 -7.77
CA ASN A 16 -25.02 -1.59 -7.15
C ASN A 16 -24.00 -2.01 -8.21
N LEU A 17 -22.93 -1.23 -8.37
CA LEU A 17 -21.82 -1.50 -9.27
C LEU A 17 -20.61 -2.16 -8.59
N THR A 18 -20.72 -2.49 -7.30
CA THR A 18 -19.57 -2.99 -6.50
C THR A 18 -18.95 -4.24 -7.11
N SER A 19 -19.75 -5.15 -7.67
CA SER A 19 -19.24 -6.36 -8.35
C SER A 19 -18.49 -6.03 -9.65
N THR A 20 -19.00 -5.09 -10.44
CA THR A 20 -18.40 -4.67 -11.72
C THR A 20 -17.11 -3.90 -11.48
N CYS A 21 -17.12 -2.91 -10.58
CA CYS A 21 -15.94 -2.12 -10.25
C CYS A 21 -14.90 -2.96 -9.50
N GLY A 22 -15.34 -3.81 -8.56
CA GLY A 22 -14.46 -4.63 -7.74
C GLY A 22 -13.56 -5.59 -8.53
N ALA A 23 -13.97 -6.01 -9.73
CA ALA A 23 -13.15 -6.88 -10.58
C ALA A 23 -11.87 -6.22 -11.10
N SER A 24 -11.83 -4.89 -11.17
CA SER A 24 -10.68 -4.12 -11.67
C SER A 24 -9.96 -3.30 -10.59
N MET A 25 -10.36 -3.45 -9.33
CA MET A 25 -9.82 -2.68 -8.21
C MET A 25 -8.83 -3.50 -7.39
N ASP A 26 -7.90 -2.80 -6.75
CA ASP A 26 -7.01 -3.40 -5.77
C ASP A 26 -7.82 -3.92 -4.55
N PRO A 27 -7.47 -5.09 -3.98
CA PRO A 27 -8.12 -5.63 -2.79
C PRO A 27 -8.21 -4.64 -1.62
N HIS A 28 -7.18 -3.82 -1.38
CA HIS A 28 -7.15 -2.82 -0.31
C HIS A 28 -8.15 -1.68 -0.56
N LEU A 29 -8.45 -1.35 -1.82
CA LEU A 29 -9.47 -0.36 -2.18
C LEU A 29 -10.89 -0.92 -2.13
N LEU A 30 -11.04 -2.24 -2.25
CA LEU A 30 -12.34 -2.91 -2.16
C LEU A 30 -12.83 -2.97 -0.70
N LEU A 31 -11.94 -3.00 0.28
CA LEU A 31 -12.31 -3.11 1.71
C LEU A 31 -13.13 -1.91 2.21
N PRO A 32 -12.76 -0.63 1.95
CA PRO A 32 -13.61 0.50 2.27
C PRO A 32 -15.00 0.45 1.64
N LEU A 33 -15.11 -0.07 0.41
CA LEU A 33 -16.41 -0.23 -0.26
C LEU A 33 -17.29 -1.30 0.43
N LEU A 34 -16.67 -2.41 0.86
CA LEU A 34 -17.37 -3.45 1.61
C LEU A 34 -17.72 -3.01 3.04
N GLU A 35 -16.89 -2.17 3.65
CA GLU A 35 -17.19 -1.53 4.93
C GLU A 35 -18.38 -0.55 4.80
N PHE A 36 -18.40 0.28 3.75
CA PHE A 36 -19.55 1.10 3.42
C PHE A 36 -20.82 0.26 3.22
N ALA A 37 -20.73 -0.87 2.51
CA ALA A 37 -21.84 -1.79 2.36
C ALA A 37 -22.34 -2.32 3.71
N SER A 38 -21.43 -2.64 4.63
CA SER A 38 -21.74 -3.08 5.98
C SER A 38 -22.39 -1.99 6.84
N GLN A 39 -21.91 -0.75 6.76
CA GLN A 39 -22.37 0.35 7.62
C GLN A 39 -23.63 1.05 7.10
N THR A 40 -23.80 1.12 5.78
CA THR A 40 -24.89 1.90 5.16
C THR A 40 -25.93 1.02 4.52
N LEU A 41 -25.53 -0.03 3.81
CA LEU A 41 -26.48 -0.83 3.01
C LEU A 41 -27.14 -1.96 3.83
N VAL A 42 -26.47 -2.47 4.87
CA VAL A 42 -27.07 -3.44 5.81
C VAL A 42 -28.19 -2.81 6.64
N PRO A 43 -28.04 -1.62 7.27
CA PRO A 43 -29.16 -0.98 7.98
C PRO A 43 -30.37 -0.68 7.08
N LEU A 44 -30.10 -0.40 5.79
CA LEU A 44 -31.13 -0.22 4.77
C LEU A 44 -31.73 -1.54 4.25
N LYS A 45 -31.35 -2.68 4.83
CA LYS A 45 -31.80 -4.04 4.45
C LYS A 45 -31.53 -4.41 2.98
N ALA A 46 -30.57 -3.74 2.34
CA ALA A 46 -30.18 -4.04 0.97
C ALA A 46 -29.22 -5.24 0.89
N PHE A 47 -28.45 -5.50 1.95
CA PHE A 47 -27.53 -6.65 2.04
C PHE A 47 -27.64 -7.37 3.37
N ASN A 48 -27.27 -8.66 3.38
CA ASN A 48 -27.10 -9.44 4.59
C ASN A 48 -25.69 -9.22 5.16
N GLU A 49 -25.61 -8.86 6.44
CA GLU A 49 -24.36 -8.62 7.17
C GLU A 49 -23.39 -9.81 7.10
N VAL A 50 -23.89 -11.04 7.25
CA VAL A 50 -23.07 -12.27 7.16
C VAL A 50 -22.47 -12.43 5.77
N SER A 51 -23.23 -12.06 4.72
CA SER A 51 -22.74 -12.15 3.34
C SER A 51 -21.63 -11.13 3.04
N VAL A 52 -21.75 -9.92 3.58
CA VAL A 52 -20.74 -8.87 3.44
C VAL A 52 -19.49 -9.23 4.23
N GLY A 53 -19.64 -9.77 5.44
CA GLY A 53 -18.52 -10.27 6.25
C GLY A 53 -17.75 -11.38 5.57
N LYS A 54 -18.44 -12.35 4.94
CA LYS A 54 -17.80 -13.40 4.13
C LYS A 54 -17.06 -12.85 2.91
N ALA A 55 -17.65 -11.86 2.22
CA ALA A 55 -16.98 -11.19 1.11
C ALA A 55 -15.69 -10.49 1.57
N ARG A 56 -15.71 -9.82 2.72
CA ARG A 56 -14.52 -9.19 3.32
C ARG A 56 -13.44 -10.21 3.67
N LEU A 57 -13.79 -11.32 4.30
CA LEU A 57 -12.85 -12.40 4.59
C LEU A 57 -12.18 -12.93 3.33
N ARG A 58 -12.95 -13.13 2.25
CA ARG A 58 -12.42 -13.60 0.97
C ARG A 58 -11.44 -12.62 0.32
N VAL A 59 -11.67 -11.31 0.46
CA VAL A 59 -10.71 -10.29 -0.01
C VAL A 59 -9.43 -10.34 0.84
N LEU A 60 -9.55 -10.60 2.14
CA LEU A 60 -8.43 -10.65 3.08
C LEU A 60 -7.60 -11.94 3.01
N GLU A 61 -8.10 -13.01 2.39
CA GLU A 61 -7.37 -14.26 2.19
C GLU A 61 -6.01 -14.03 1.50
N ASN A 62 -5.98 -13.13 0.52
CA ASN A 62 -4.77 -12.80 -0.25
C ASN A 62 -3.95 -11.65 0.36
N SER A 63 -4.48 -10.96 1.37
CA SER A 63 -3.83 -9.84 2.07
C SER A 63 -3.05 -10.32 3.30
N ASN A 64 -2.10 -9.53 3.80
CA ASN A 64 -1.40 -9.77 5.06
C ASN A 64 -2.04 -9.02 6.26
N MET A 65 -3.20 -8.39 6.09
CA MET A 65 -4.01 -7.79 7.16
C MET A 65 -4.69 -8.87 8.02
N VAL A 66 -3.88 -9.67 8.71
CA VAL A 66 -4.34 -10.85 9.47
C VAL A 66 -5.15 -10.45 10.70
N ASP A 67 -4.74 -9.41 11.43
CA ASP A 67 -5.45 -8.97 12.63
C ASP A 67 -6.87 -8.50 12.28
N TYR A 68 -7.01 -7.73 11.20
CA TYR A 68 -8.32 -7.33 10.67
C TYR A 68 -9.17 -8.52 10.18
N ALA A 69 -8.55 -9.52 9.56
CA ALA A 69 -9.25 -10.75 9.18
C ALA A 69 -9.77 -11.53 10.40
N ILE A 70 -9.01 -11.56 11.49
CA ILE A 70 -9.42 -12.19 12.75
C ILE A 70 -10.62 -11.43 13.36
N GLU A 71 -10.59 -10.10 13.40
CA GLU A 71 -11.71 -9.29 13.91
C GLU A 71 -13.00 -9.53 13.13
N ILE A 72 -12.93 -9.55 11.80
CA ILE A 72 -14.11 -9.83 10.95
C ILE A 72 -14.58 -11.27 11.14
N TYR A 73 -13.67 -12.23 11.27
CA TYR A 73 -14.02 -13.62 11.52
C TYR A 73 -14.81 -13.77 12.83
N GLU A 74 -14.35 -13.10 13.90
CA GLU A 74 -15.02 -13.10 15.19
C GLU A 74 -16.40 -12.42 15.12
N SER A 75 -16.51 -11.32 14.38
CA SER A 75 -17.80 -10.64 14.19
C SER A 75 -18.81 -11.52 13.43
N VAL A 76 -18.40 -12.15 12.32
CA VAL A 76 -19.27 -13.03 11.53
C VAL A 76 -19.69 -14.26 12.33
N LYS A 77 -18.76 -14.85 13.10
CA LYS A 77 -19.06 -15.99 13.98
C LYS A 77 -20.06 -15.63 15.09
N SER A 78 -20.00 -14.40 15.62
CA SER A 78 -20.96 -13.92 16.62
C SER A 78 -22.37 -13.76 16.06
N LEU A 79 -22.49 -13.48 14.76
CA LEU A 79 -23.77 -13.32 14.06
C LEU A 79 -24.35 -14.67 13.62
N ASP A 80 -23.52 -15.59 13.13
CA ASP A 80 -23.95 -16.90 12.64
C ASP A 80 -22.88 -17.97 12.90
N SER A 81 -23.04 -18.65 14.04
CA SER A 81 -22.12 -19.67 14.56
C SER A 81 -22.06 -20.96 13.72
N ALA A 82 -23.06 -21.20 12.86
CA ALA A 82 -23.10 -22.37 11.98
C ALA A 82 -22.39 -22.12 10.63
N SER A 83 -22.10 -20.86 10.31
CA SER A 83 -21.69 -20.45 8.97
C SER A 83 -20.18 -20.30 8.76
N VAL A 84 -19.40 -20.52 9.82
CA VAL A 84 -17.96 -20.25 9.88
C VAL A 84 -17.24 -21.48 10.46
N ASP A 85 -16.26 -22.04 9.73
CA ASP A 85 -15.55 -23.25 10.14
C ASP A 85 -14.45 -22.92 11.17
N VAL A 86 -14.47 -23.60 12.32
CA VAL A 86 -13.51 -23.40 13.43
C VAL A 86 -12.05 -23.58 12.98
N LYS A 87 -11.82 -24.29 11.87
CA LYS A 87 -10.50 -24.47 11.25
C LYS A 87 -9.88 -23.17 10.74
N ASP A 88 -10.68 -22.18 10.34
CA ASP A 88 -10.17 -20.97 9.69
C ASP A 88 -9.43 -20.03 10.68
N LEU A 89 -9.84 -19.98 11.96
CA LEU A 89 -9.17 -19.12 12.95
C LEU A 89 -7.74 -19.56 13.26
N ASN A 90 -7.50 -20.87 13.37
CA ASN A 90 -6.15 -21.39 13.61
C ASN A 90 -5.25 -21.13 12.39
N VAL A 91 -5.79 -21.20 11.18
CA VAL A 91 -5.08 -20.84 9.95
C VAL A 91 -4.69 -19.36 9.97
N LEU A 92 -5.60 -18.46 10.36
CA LEU A 92 -5.30 -17.03 10.50
C LEU A 92 -4.22 -16.78 11.56
N LYS A 93 -4.29 -17.43 12.73
CA LYS A 93 -3.26 -17.30 13.77
C LYS A 93 -1.88 -17.77 13.30
N ASN A 94 -1.81 -18.91 12.59
CA ASN A 94 -0.56 -19.39 12.01
C ASN A 94 -0.04 -18.43 10.92
N LYS A 95 -0.93 -17.86 10.10
CA LYS A 95 -0.58 -16.86 9.10
C LYS A 95 0.01 -15.61 9.76
N ARG A 96 -0.52 -15.18 10.91
CA ARG A 96 0.00 -14.05 11.71
C ARG A 96 1.48 -14.25 12.06
N GLU A 97 1.83 -15.43 12.57
CA GLU A 97 3.22 -15.76 12.93
C GLU A 97 4.14 -15.73 11.70
N SER A 98 3.68 -16.28 10.58
CA SER A 98 4.43 -16.26 9.32
C SER A 98 4.64 -14.83 8.79
N VAL A 99 3.60 -13.98 8.85
CA VAL A 99 3.66 -12.58 8.45
C VAL A 99 4.66 -11.81 9.32
N MET A 100 4.59 -11.97 10.64
CA MET A 100 5.53 -11.33 11.57
C MET A 100 6.99 -11.77 11.34
N LYS A 101 7.22 -13.07 11.11
CA LYS A 101 8.55 -13.58 10.80
C LYS A 101 9.10 -12.98 9.50
N LYS A 102 8.26 -12.89 8.46
CA LYS A 102 8.63 -12.28 7.18
C LYS A 102 8.91 -10.79 7.33
N MET A 103 8.06 -10.05 8.07
CA MET A 103 8.28 -8.64 8.41
C MET A 103 9.66 -8.44 9.01
N ASN A 104 9.98 -9.20 10.06
CA ASN A 104 11.26 -9.08 10.76
C ASN A 104 12.44 -9.38 9.82
N SER A 105 12.34 -10.44 9.00
CA SER A 105 13.42 -10.77 8.06
C SER A 105 13.68 -9.68 7.02
N LEU A 106 12.62 -9.04 6.50
CA LEU A 106 12.73 -7.95 5.53
C LEU A 106 13.27 -6.68 6.19
N THR A 107 12.81 -6.36 7.40
CA THR A 107 13.32 -5.23 8.18
C THR A 107 14.81 -5.38 8.47
N GLU A 108 15.25 -6.57 8.91
CA GLU A 108 16.67 -6.85 9.15
C GLU A 108 17.50 -6.74 7.86
N GLY A 109 17.02 -7.28 6.74
CA GLY A 109 17.71 -7.19 5.45
C GLY A 109 17.78 -5.77 4.89
N ALA A 110 16.81 -4.92 5.21
CA ALA A 110 16.76 -3.52 4.80
C ALA A 110 17.53 -2.56 5.74
N LYS A 111 18.01 -3.02 6.90
CA LYS A 111 18.71 -2.20 7.90
C LYS A 111 19.85 -1.34 7.36
N PRO A 112 20.73 -1.81 6.46
CA PRO A 112 21.83 -0.99 5.97
C PRO A 112 21.34 0.28 5.27
N TYR A 113 20.25 0.17 4.51
CA TYR A 113 19.67 1.32 3.82
C TYR A 113 18.85 2.21 4.74
N THR A 114 18.05 1.64 5.65
CA THR A 114 17.28 2.46 6.63
C THR A 114 18.19 3.23 7.58
N THR A 115 19.34 2.66 7.96
CA THR A 115 20.34 3.34 8.78
C THR A 115 20.95 4.52 8.03
N LEU A 116 21.26 4.34 6.74
CA LEU A 116 21.75 5.43 5.88
C LEU A 116 20.72 6.55 5.72
N LEU A 117 19.43 6.20 5.56
CA LEU A 117 18.34 7.18 5.49
C LEU A 117 18.19 7.99 6.79
N GLY A 118 18.50 7.39 7.95
CA GLY A 118 18.52 8.05 9.24
C GLY A 118 19.73 8.98 9.46
N ASP A 119 20.81 8.79 8.70
CA ASP A 119 22.00 9.66 8.73
C ASP A 119 21.82 10.86 7.79
N VAL A 120 21.14 11.88 8.31
CA VAL A 120 20.83 13.12 7.59
C VAL A 120 22.08 13.82 7.05
N GLU A 121 23.22 13.74 7.74
CA GLU A 121 24.45 14.38 7.29
C GLU A 121 25.07 13.70 6.07
N THR A 122 25.15 12.37 6.10
CA THR A 122 25.70 11.59 4.98
C THR A 122 24.78 11.68 3.77
N ARG A 123 23.46 11.57 3.97
CA ARG A 123 22.46 11.77 2.91
C ARG A 123 22.63 13.12 2.24
N LYS A 124 22.67 14.21 3.02
CA LYS A 124 22.80 15.57 2.47
C LYS A 124 24.11 15.75 1.68
N LYS A 125 25.22 15.20 2.15
CA LYS A 125 26.50 15.22 1.41
C LYS A 125 26.42 14.46 0.08
N MET A 126 25.69 13.34 0.05
CA MET A 126 25.48 12.57 -1.19
C MET A 126 24.57 13.30 -2.17
N GLU A 127 23.52 13.96 -1.67
CA GLU A 127 22.63 14.82 -2.47
C GLU A 127 23.40 16.01 -3.05
N GLU A 128 24.15 16.76 -2.22
CA GLU A 128 24.96 17.91 -2.65
C GLU A 128 26.05 17.53 -3.67
N SER A 129 26.59 16.31 -3.58
CA SER A 129 27.58 15.79 -4.54
C SER A 129 26.97 15.13 -5.78
N GLY A 130 25.63 15.02 -5.86
CA GLY A 130 24.94 14.33 -6.96
C GLY A 130 25.19 12.81 -7.00
N THR A 131 25.66 12.23 -5.89
CA THR A 131 25.93 10.79 -5.76
C THR A 131 24.79 10.01 -5.11
N TRP A 132 23.67 10.67 -4.79
CA TRP A 132 22.43 10.03 -4.33
C TRP A 132 21.72 9.28 -5.47
N ASN A 133 22.29 8.15 -5.85
CA ASN A 133 21.79 7.26 -6.91
C ASN A 133 22.27 5.82 -6.66
N VAL A 134 21.71 4.86 -7.39
CA VAL A 134 22.04 3.43 -7.24
C VAL A 134 23.55 3.15 -7.35
N PRO A 135 24.31 3.71 -8.32
CA PRO A 135 25.76 3.58 -8.36
C PRO A 135 26.47 4.15 -7.12
N GLY A 136 26.11 5.35 -6.65
CA GLY A 136 26.75 6.00 -5.51
C GLY A 136 26.51 5.26 -4.20
N LEU A 137 25.32 4.69 -4.00
CA LEU A 137 24.99 3.87 -2.83
C LEU A 137 25.87 2.62 -2.70
N LYS A 138 26.33 2.04 -3.81
CA LYS A 138 27.28 0.91 -3.79
C LYS A 138 28.60 1.30 -3.14
N SER A 139 29.03 2.56 -3.30
CA SER A 139 30.29 3.05 -2.70
C SER A 139 30.23 3.18 -1.17
N VAL A 140 29.02 3.31 -0.62
CA VAL A 140 28.75 3.42 0.83
C VAL A 140 28.36 2.05 1.42
N GLY A 141 28.43 0.97 0.63
CA GLY A 141 28.18 -0.40 1.09
C GLY A 141 26.71 -0.84 1.04
N VAL A 142 25.81 -0.05 0.42
CA VAL A 142 24.43 -0.48 0.15
C VAL A 142 24.37 -1.21 -1.19
N THR A 143 24.05 -2.49 -1.16
CA THR A 143 23.96 -3.33 -2.37
C THR A 143 22.58 -3.22 -3.02
N ALA A 144 22.50 -3.63 -4.29
CA ALA A 144 21.23 -3.70 -5.02
C ALA A 144 20.22 -4.65 -4.34
N ASP A 145 20.71 -5.72 -3.72
CA ASP A 145 19.87 -6.68 -2.98
C ASP A 145 19.22 -6.06 -1.75
N VAL A 146 19.93 -5.17 -1.04
CA VAL A 146 19.37 -4.42 0.10
C VAL A 146 18.28 -3.46 -0.38
N LEU A 147 18.48 -2.79 -1.52
CA LEU A 147 17.49 -1.90 -2.10
C LEU A 147 16.23 -2.65 -2.56
N GLU A 148 16.39 -3.82 -3.18
CA GLU A 148 15.26 -4.68 -3.54
C GLU A 148 14.55 -5.21 -2.29
N THR A 149 15.29 -5.58 -1.25
CA THR A 149 14.71 -5.98 0.04
C THR A 149 13.91 -4.83 0.66
N TYR A 150 14.40 -3.59 0.58
CA TYR A 150 13.68 -2.39 1.04
C TYR A 150 12.40 -2.14 0.24
N ARG A 151 12.43 -2.30 -1.09
CA ARG A 151 11.24 -2.24 -1.95
C ARG A 151 10.23 -3.34 -1.64
N GLN A 152 10.70 -4.55 -1.32
CA GLN A 152 9.83 -5.64 -0.89
C GLN A 152 9.22 -5.37 0.49
N LEU A 153 9.99 -4.77 1.41
CA LEU A 153 9.50 -4.34 2.71
C LEU A 153 8.40 -3.29 2.57
N SER A 154 8.56 -2.29 1.69
CA SER A 154 7.51 -1.28 1.47
C SER A 154 6.22 -1.90 0.94
N LYS A 155 6.30 -2.78 -0.07
CA LYS A 155 5.14 -3.56 -0.53
C LYS A 155 4.51 -4.39 0.59
N PHE A 156 5.34 -4.97 1.46
CA PHE A 156 4.85 -5.78 2.57
C PHE A 156 4.14 -4.93 3.63
N GLN A 157 4.61 -3.70 3.90
CA GLN A 157 3.91 -2.75 4.76
C GLN A 157 2.54 -2.37 4.18
N TYR A 158 2.46 -2.12 2.87
CA TYR A 158 1.19 -1.90 2.17
C TYR A 158 0.23 -3.09 2.35
N GLU A 159 0.71 -4.32 2.12
CA GLU A 159 -0.09 -5.54 2.26
C GLU A 159 -0.57 -5.79 3.70
N CYS A 160 0.14 -5.26 4.70
CA CYS A 160 -0.24 -5.26 6.12
C CYS A 160 -1.20 -4.12 6.50
N GLY A 161 -1.47 -3.18 5.59
CA GLY A 161 -2.38 -2.04 5.80
C GLY A 161 -1.71 -0.76 6.31
N ASP A 162 -0.38 -0.71 6.40
CA ASP A 162 0.36 0.52 6.74
C ASP A 162 0.70 1.29 5.46
N TYR A 163 -0.28 2.05 4.99
CA TYR A 163 -0.17 2.82 3.75
C TYR A 163 0.77 4.03 3.87
N GLU A 164 0.87 4.65 5.05
CA GLU A 164 1.68 5.84 5.27
C GLU A 164 3.16 5.50 5.25
N THR A 165 3.58 4.48 6.01
CA THR A 165 4.96 4.01 6.01
C THR A 165 5.33 3.48 4.63
N SER A 166 4.46 2.69 3.99
CA SER A 166 4.71 2.19 2.64
C SER A 166 4.91 3.32 1.64
N HIS A 167 4.10 4.38 1.71
CA HIS A 167 4.22 5.53 0.83
C HIS A 167 5.57 6.22 0.99
N PHE A 168 5.95 6.54 2.23
CA PHE A 168 7.24 7.17 2.53
C PHE A 168 8.42 6.32 2.02
N MET A 169 8.37 5.00 2.24
CA MET A 169 9.42 4.10 1.79
C MET A 169 9.53 4.04 0.25
N ILE A 170 8.40 4.05 -0.46
CA ILE A 170 8.43 4.05 -1.93
C ILE A 170 8.95 5.38 -2.47
N ASP A 171 8.57 6.51 -1.87
CA ASP A 171 9.07 7.85 -2.24
C ASP A 171 10.60 7.88 -2.15
N GLU A 172 11.16 7.43 -1.02
CA GLU A 172 12.60 7.36 -0.81
C GLU A 172 13.30 6.43 -1.81
N TYR A 173 12.71 5.27 -2.11
CA TYR A 173 13.25 4.35 -3.11
C TYR A 173 13.21 4.95 -4.54
N LEU A 174 12.13 5.64 -4.90
CA LEU A 174 11.97 6.27 -6.22
C LEU A 174 12.91 7.46 -6.41
N SER A 175 13.23 8.19 -5.33
CA SER A 175 14.18 9.31 -5.36
C SER A 175 15.54 8.94 -5.96
N LEU A 176 15.98 7.68 -5.79
CA LEU A 176 17.25 7.16 -6.30
C LEU A 176 17.34 7.10 -7.83
N PHE A 177 16.20 7.13 -8.51
CA PHE A 177 16.10 7.07 -9.96
C PHE A 177 15.83 8.43 -10.60
N VAL A 178 15.55 9.45 -9.78
CA VAL A 178 15.38 10.82 -10.25
C VAL A 178 16.77 11.42 -10.44
N VAL A 179 17.22 11.46 -11.70
CA VAL A 179 18.47 12.13 -12.05
C VAL A 179 18.21 13.64 -12.04
N GLU A 180 18.64 14.34 -10.99
CA GLU A 180 18.83 15.78 -11.09
C GLU A 180 19.95 16.04 -12.10
N LYS A 181 19.58 16.37 -13.34
CA LYS A 181 20.55 16.90 -14.29
C LYS A 181 21.08 18.21 -13.71
N GLY A 182 22.31 18.20 -13.24
CA GLY A 182 23.07 19.41 -12.98
C GLY A 182 23.04 20.30 -14.23
N GLY A 183 22.40 21.45 -14.10
CA GLY A 183 22.30 22.47 -15.14
C GLY A 183 21.65 23.71 -14.54
N GLU A 184 22.46 24.72 -14.26
CA GLU A 184 22.12 25.98 -13.59
C GLU A 184 21.08 26.88 -14.32
N GLU A 185 20.31 26.37 -15.29
CA GLU A 185 19.40 27.22 -16.08
C GLU A 185 17.93 27.28 -15.59
N GLU A 186 17.43 26.37 -14.77
CA GLU A 186 16.02 26.43 -14.30
C GLU A 186 15.81 27.15 -12.95
N ARG A 187 16.83 27.82 -12.38
CA ARG A 187 16.68 28.62 -11.14
C ARG A 187 16.00 29.98 -11.32
N LYS A 188 15.57 30.34 -12.54
CA LYS A 188 14.80 31.56 -12.80
C LYS A 188 13.40 31.22 -13.31
N GLY A 189 12.55 30.68 -12.45
CA GLY A 189 11.17 30.41 -12.85
C GLY A 189 10.15 30.17 -11.75
N ASN A 190 10.56 29.96 -10.49
CA ASN A 190 9.60 29.67 -9.44
C ASN A 190 9.97 30.32 -8.10
N GLU A 191 9.91 31.65 -8.05
CA GLU A 191 9.74 32.36 -6.78
C GLU A 191 8.33 32.09 -6.25
N GLY A 192 8.17 31.00 -5.49
CA GLY A 192 6.86 30.70 -4.95
C GLY A 192 6.61 29.36 -4.27
N ARG A 193 7.62 28.69 -3.68
CA ARG A 193 7.41 27.75 -2.55
C ARG A 193 8.75 27.26 -2.01
N LYS A 194 9.14 27.77 -0.85
CA LYS A 194 10.07 27.09 0.05
C LYS A 194 9.22 26.24 0.99
N GLU A 195 9.38 24.92 0.94
CA GLU A 195 9.35 24.02 2.09
C GLU A 195 9.66 22.58 1.64
N GLY A 196 10.75 22.03 2.20
CA GLY A 196 10.90 20.64 2.63
C GLY A 196 10.78 19.50 1.62
N GLY A 197 11.91 18.84 1.36
CA GLY A 197 11.97 17.45 0.89
C GLY A 197 11.81 17.28 -0.61
N ALA A 198 12.73 16.54 -1.24
CA ALA A 198 12.60 16.05 -2.60
C ALA A 198 11.47 14.99 -2.65
N HIS A 199 10.23 15.43 -2.50
CA HIS A 199 9.06 14.59 -2.69
C HIS A 199 8.87 14.33 -4.19
N CYS A 200 8.42 13.13 -4.54
CA CYS A 200 8.16 12.58 -5.89
C CYS A 200 7.35 13.43 -6.90
N TYR A 201 7.05 14.70 -6.62
CA TYR A 201 6.41 15.64 -7.54
C TYR A 201 7.33 16.12 -8.69
N GLY A 202 8.57 15.61 -8.79
CA GLY A 202 9.51 15.89 -9.89
C GLY A 202 9.34 14.99 -11.14
N LEU A 203 8.48 13.96 -11.10
CA LEU A 203 8.22 13.10 -12.25
C LEU A 203 7.39 13.85 -13.30
N LYS A 204 8.07 14.51 -14.24
CA LYS A 204 7.43 15.21 -15.37
C LYS A 204 6.81 14.23 -16.38
N GLU A 205 7.35 13.01 -16.51
CA GLU A 205 6.84 11.95 -17.39
C GLU A 205 7.11 10.55 -16.82
N LEU A 206 6.19 9.59 -17.03
CA LEU A 206 6.39 8.17 -16.74
C LEU A 206 7.15 7.50 -17.90
N GLY A 207 8.48 7.57 -17.86
CA GLY A 207 9.34 6.86 -18.80
C GLY A 207 9.30 5.33 -18.59
N GLU A 208 9.76 4.56 -19.60
CA GLU A 208 9.82 3.09 -19.54
C GLU A 208 10.57 2.57 -18.31
N THR A 209 11.60 3.29 -17.86
CA THR A 209 12.43 2.95 -16.70
C THR A 209 11.67 3.06 -15.38
N VAL A 210 10.85 4.11 -15.20
CA VAL A 210 10.03 4.30 -13.99
C VAL A 210 8.93 3.24 -13.94
N HIS A 211 8.31 2.98 -15.10
CA HIS A 211 7.32 1.91 -15.22
C HIS A 211 7.94 0.54 -14.91
N SER A 212 9.11 0.25 -15.45
CA SER A 212 9.78 -1.04 -15.20
C SER A 212 10.19 -1.20 -13.73
N VAL A 213 10.59 -0.12 -13.06
CA VAL A 213 10.89 -0.11 -11.62
C VAL A 213 9.65 -0.32 -10.75
N LEU A 214 8.52 0.35 -11.07
CA LEU A 214 7.25 0.16 -10.36
C LEU A 214 6.74 -1.29 -10.46
N TRP A 215 6.94 -1.93 -11.62
CA TRP A 215 6.48 -3.30 -11.89
C TRP A 215 7.56 -4.37 -11.71
N GLY A 216 8.71 -4.04 -11.08
CA GLY A 216 9.74 -5.01 -10.68
C GLY A 216 10.54 -5.64 -11.83
N LYS A 217 10.58 -5.02 -13.00
CA LYS A 217 11.47 -5.38 -14.12
C LYS A 217 12.61 -4.37 -14.20
N VAL A 218 13.62 -4.52 -13.34
CA VAL A 218 14.89 -3.79 -13.56
C VAL A 218 15.56 -4.44 -14.78
N ARG A 219 15.58 -3.76 -15.92
CA ARG A 219 16.41 -4.16 -17.06
C ARG A 219 17.88 -3.91 -16.66
N ASN A 220 18.67 -4.98 -16.67
CA ASN A 220 20.14 -4.91 -16.64
C ASN A 220 20.68 -4.10 -17.82
#